data_AF-A0A1G2SG45-F1
#
_entry.id   AF-A0A1G2SG45-F1
#
_cell.length_a   1.000
_cell.length_b   1.000
_cell.length_c   1.000
_cell.angle_alpha   90.00
_cell.angle_beta   90.00
_cell.angle_gamma   90.00
#
_symmetry.space_group_name_H-M   'P 1'
#
loop_
_entity.id
_entity.type
_entity.pdbx_description
1 polymer ?
#
loop_
_entity_poly.entity_id
_entity_poly.type
_entity_poly.pdbx_seq_one_letter_code
_entity_poly.pdbx_strand_id
1 'polypeptide(L)' 'MNKSSNTKESKVCLSLPALTPDEIKKEREKMGLSQFSFSVKYGIPINTLRAWEQGTRMPRAKNKNLLLKLFTT' A
#
# COMPACT_ATOMS: atom_id res chain seq x y z
N MET A 1 -11.08 23.37 7.55
CA MET A 1 -9.62 23.14 7.44
C MET A 1 -9.42 21.95 6.53
N ASN A 2 -8.64 22.16 5.49
CA ASN A 2 -8.82 21.53 4.18
C ASN A 2 -7.98 20.26 4.07
N LYS A 3 -8.54 19.20 3.47
CA LYS A 3 -7.76 18.32 2.58
C LYS A 3 -8.59 17.97 1.35
N SER A 4 -8.45 18.80 0.32
CA SER A 4 -8.67 18.39 -1.06
C SER A 4 -7.62 17.36 -1.46
N SER A 5 -8.04 16.31 -2.14
CA SER A 5 -7.35 15.88 -3.36
C SER A 5 -8.33 15.18 -4.28
N ASN A 6 -8.70 15.95 -5.30
CA ASN A 6 -9.32 15.53 -6.53
C ASN A 6 -8.31 14.74 -7.39
N THR A 7 -8.85 14.10 -8.44
CA THR A 7 -8.26 13.87 -9.77
C THR A 7 -7.54 12.53 -10.06
N LYS A 8 -8.28 11.68 -10.80
CA LYS A 8 -7.92 10.98 -12.05
C LYS A 8 -6.56 10.26 -12.13
N GLU A 9 -6.58 8.94 -12.30
CA GLU A 9 -5.76 8.28 -13.33
C GLU A 9 -6.51 7.10 -13.95
N SER A 10 -6.58 7.16 -15.27
CA SER A 10 -7.24 6.24 -16.18
C SER A 10 -6.20 5.32 -16.83
N LYS A 11 -6.70 4.27 -17.48
CA LYS A 11 -6.07 3.50 -18.57
C LYS A 11 -5.32 2.22 -18.16
N VAL A 12 -6.10 1.14 -18.20
CA VAL A 12 -5.65 -0.25 -18.21
C VAL A 12 -4.72 -0.51 -19.40
N CYS A 13 -3.50 -0.96 -19.10
CA CYS A 13 -2.67 -1.82 -19.93
C CYS A 13 -2.16 -2.93 -18.99
N LEU A 14 -2.41 -4.20 -19.32
CA LEU A 14 -2.11 -5.39 -18.50
C LEU A 14 -0.65 -5.39 -17.99
N SER A 15 -0.44 -4.90 -16.77
CA SER A 15 0.82 -4.90 -16.04
C SER A 15 0.49 -5.00 -14.56
N LEU A 16 1.25 -5.79 -13.78
CA LEU A 16 1.06 -5.98 -12.33
C LEU A 16 0.64 -4.64 -11.69
N PRO A 17 -0.50 -4.56 -10.98
CA PRO A 17 -1.01 -3.29 -10.50
C PRO A 17 0.11 -2.58 -9.76
N ALA A 18 0.49 -1.41 -10.27
CA ALA A 18 1.54 -0.61 -9.69
C ALA A 18 1.08 -0.26 -8.27
N LEU A 19 1.66 -0.94 -7.29
CA LEU A 19 1.26 -0.84 -5.90
C LEU A 19 1.66 0.55 -5.39
N THR A 20 0.79 1.54 -5.58
CA THR A 20 1.10 2.93 -5.22
C THR A 20 1.07 3.10 -3.70
N PRO A 21 1.73 4.14 -3.15
CA PRO A 21 1.68 4.47 -1.74
C PRO A 21 0.25 4.57 -1.19
N ASP A 22 -0.63 5.24 -1.93
CA ASP A 22 -2.04 5.41 -1.57
C ASP A 22 -2.81 4.10 -1.57
N GLU A 23 -2.60 3.22 -2.55
CA GLU A 23 -3.28 1.92 -2.58
C GLU A 23 -2.84 1.01 -1.43
N ILE A 24 -1.55 1.02 -1.07
CA ILE A 24 -1.06 0.28 0.11
C ILE A 24 -1.77 0.75 1.38
N LYS A 25 -1.91 2.06 1.53
CA LYS A 25 -2.57 2.66 2.70
C LYS A 25 -4.06 2.33 2.73
N LYS A 26 -4.77 2.51 1.61
CA LYS A 26 -6.21 2.21 1.50
C LYS A 26 -6.50 0.76 1.84
N GLU A 27 -5.71 -0.17 1.32
CA GLU A 27 -5.99 -1.58 1.54
C GLU A 27 -5.69 -2.03 2.97
N ARG A 28 -4.66 -1.44 3.61
CA ARG A 28 -4.47 -1.59 5.06
C ARG A 28 -5.68 -1.06 5.84
N GLU A 29 -6.19 0.11 5.48
CA GLU A 29 -7.33 0.73 6.16
C GLU A 29 -8.63 -0.04 5.97
N LYS A 30 -8.85 -0.61 4.78
CA LYS A 30 -9.97 -1.51 4.48
C LYS A 30 -9.93 -2.78 5.34
N MET A 31 -8.75 -3.28 5.68
CA MET A 31 -8.58 -4.38 6.64
C MET A 31 -8.82 -3.95 8.10
N GLY A 32 -9.05 -2.66 8.39
CA GLY A 32 -9.23 -2.14 9.73
C GLY A 32 -7.96 -2.19 10.60
N LEU A 33 -6.78 -2.35 9.98
CA LEU A 33 -5.53 -2.53 10.71
C LEU A 33 -4.78 -1.21 10.87
N SER A 34 -4.28 -0.95 12.08
CA SER A 34 -3.27 0.10 12.28
C SER A 34 -1.94 -0.27 11.60
N GLN A 35 -1.05 0.70 11.37
CA GLN A 35 0.31 0.42 10.86
C GLN A 35 1.06 -0.59 11.74
N PHE A 36 0.89 -0.51 13.06
CA PHE A 36 1.50 -1.43 14.02
C PHE A 36 0.88 -2.83 13.91
N SER A 37 -0.44 -2.94 13.88
CA SER A 37 -1.15 -4.22 13.75
C SER A 37 -0.81 -4.92 12.44
N PHE A 38 -0.72 -4.16 11.34
CA PHE A 38 -0.27 -4.67 10.04
C PHE A 38 1.18 -5.16 10.09
N SER A 39 2.05 -4.39 10.76
CA SER A 39 3.46 -4.72 10.95
C SER A 39 3.64 -6.06 11.67
N VAL A 40 2.98 -6.22 12.81
CA VAL A 40 3.03 -7.46 13.61
C VAL A 40 2.43 -8.63 12.85
N LYS A 41 1.29 -8.43 12.19
CA LYS A 41 0.56 -9.51 11.48
C LYS A 41 1.33 -10.06 10.28
N TYR A 42 2.02 -9.21 9.53
CA TYR A 42 2.67 -9.60 8.27
C TYR A 42 4.21 -9.56 8.32
N GLY A 43 4.79 -9.26 9.48
CA GLY A 43 6.25 -9.22 9.67
C GLY A 43 6.95 -8.10 8.88
N ILE A 44 6.24 -7.04 8.50
CA ILE A 44 6.79 -5.90 7.79
C ILE A 44 7.14 -4.83 8.81
N PRO A 45 8.39 -4.32 8.91
CA PRO A 45 8.71 -3.28 9.88
C PRO A 45 7.85 -2.03 9.69
N ILE A 46 7.35 -1.45 10.79
CA ILE A 46 6.45 -0.29 10.73
C ILE A 46 7.05 0.91 9.97
N ASN A 47 8.37 1.13 10.12
CA ASN A 47 9.09 2.18 9.39
C ASN A 47 9.15 1.91 7.88
N THR A 48 9.21 0.63 7.49
CA THR A 48 9.18 0.21 6.09
C THR A 48 7.78 0.42 5.50
N LEU A 49 6.73 0.03 6.22
CA LEU A 49 5.35 0.29 5.82
C LEU A 49 5.08 1.79 5.68
N ARG A 50 5.51 2.60 6.65
CA ARG A 50 5.40 4.06 6.60
C ARG A 50 6.12 4.64 5.38
N ALA A 51 7.34 4.19 5.08
CA ALA A 51 8.09 4.65 3.92
C ALA A 51 7.37 4.33 2.60
N TRP A 52 6.68 3.18 2.54
CA TRP A 52 5.86 2.79 1.39
C TRP A 52 4.61 3.65 1.25
N GLU A 53 3.86 3.85 2.33
CA GLU A 53 2.65 4.71 2.33
C GLU A 53 2.96 6.19 2.08
N GLN A 54 4.19 6.63 2.35
CA GLN A 54 4.67 7.98 2.05
C GLN A 54 5.32 8.11 0.66
N GLY A 55 5.53 7.00 -0.05
CA GLY A 55 6.19 6.99 -1.37
C GLY A 55 7.70 7.27 -1.34
N THR A 56 8.30 7.42 -0.17
CA THR A 56 9.76 7.63 -0.05
C THR A 56 10.57 6.40 -0.44
N ARG A 57 9.95 5.21 -0.32
CA ARG A 57 10.49 3.94 -0.84
C ARG A 57 9.36 3.12 -1.42
N MET A 58 9.63 2.35 -2.46
CA MET A 58 8.69 1.36 -2.97
C MET A 58 9.05 -0.05 -2.46
N PRO A 59 8.06 -0.94 -2.26
CA PRO A 59 8.34 -2.34 -1.95
C PRO A 59 9.17 -2.99 -3.06
N ARG A 60 10.15 -3.80 -2.68
CA ARG A 60 10.93 -4.64 -3.62
C ARG A 60 10.12 -5.88 -4.02
N ALA A 61 10.58 -6.62 -5.04
CA ALA A 61 9.87 -7.77 -5.63
C ALA A 61 9.25 -8.74 -4.60
N LYS A 62 10.02 -9.19 -3.59
CA LYS A 62 9.51 -10.09 -2.52
C LYS A 62 8.31 -9.51 -1.76
N ASN A 63 8.40 -8.23 -1.40
CA ASN A 63 7.36 -7.56 -0.64
C ASN A 63 6.18 -7.16 -1.52
N LYS A 64 6.40 -6.86 -2.80
CA LYS A 64 5.32 -6.67 -3.78
C LYS A 64 4.46 -7.93 -3.88
N ASN A 65 5.08 -9.10 -4.01
CA ASN A 65 4.36 -10.37 -4.09
C ASN A 65 3.57 -10.67 -2.81
N LEU A 66 4.16 -10.37 -1.64
CA LEU A 66 3.45 -10.47 -0.36
C LEU A 66 2.21 -9.56 -0.37
N LEU A 67 2.36 -8.28 -0.69
CA LEU A 67 1.26 -7.32 -0.69
C LEU A 67 0.17 -7.68 -1.72
N LEU A 68 0.56 -8.10 -2.93
CA LEU A 68 -0.37 -8.62 -3.94
C LEU A 68 -1.20 -9.78 -3.37
N LYS A 69 -0.55 -10.75 -2.72
CA LYS A 69 -1.27 -11.87 -2.10
C LYS A 69 -2.26 -11.41 -1.01
N LEU A 70 -1.91 -10.37 -0.25
CA LEU A 70 -2.77 -9.82 0.81
C LEU A 70 -3.95 -9.01 0.25
N PHE A 71 -3.78 -8.35 -0.89
CA PHE A 71 -4.76 -7.39 -1.44
C PHE A 71 -5.70 -7.99 -2.49
N THR A 72 -5.41 -9.20 -2.99
CA THR A 72 -6.21 -9.87 -4.04
C THR A 72 -7.24 -10.86 -3.47
N THR A 73 -7.49 -10.85 -2.15
CA THR A 73 -8.48 -11.71 -1.47
C THR A 73 -9.72 -10.90 -1.11
#